data_AF-A0A8T5J8K6-F1
#
_entry.id   AF-A0A8T5J8K6-F1
#
_cell.length_a   1.000
_cell.length_b   1.000
_cell.length_c   1.000
_cell.angle_alpha   90.00
_cell.angle_beta   90.00
_cell.angle_gamma   90.00
#
_symmetry.space_group_name_H-M   'P 1'
#
loop_
_entity.id
_entity.type
_entity.pdbx_description
1 polymer ?
#
loop_
_entity_poly.entity_id
_entity_poly.type
_entity_poly.pdbx_seq_one_letter_code
_entity_poly.pdbx_strand_id
1 'polypeptide(L)'
;MSENGTITPETQNKELTEKLAEETERLLILMGAYEKQERELVSTKAEIEVLEKEIVEREIEKESLESLLTEKDARIRDLEMKASKSGKQVEHLEPELQKMEEKFAREKDRLGKVFSIAEELDNDLRLAVVELQTRDEWYMSHMSLFEDLNKAIKRRYEMIEAAAEAERQSQHMGRAITERMDEMVEARAAEMTLSEASGIDEVTSEENPSAVEESSDGSDDSEDEWNWSESVLTGVMEKNGITDRDAFVEFAKSYDMDGNRYLKGSELGAAAIDFAAKDIPVEAAVEPVAETVVEAAPGSEPEVTWRTSGDTSGDQ
;
A
#
# COMPACT_ATOMS: atom_id res chain seq x y z
N MET A 1 -59.58 133.24 60.55
CA MET A 1 -60.82 132.47 60.34
C MET A 1 -60.43 131.01 60.41
N SER A 2 -60.94 130.29 61.42
CA SER A 2 -61.01 128.82 61.61
C SER A 2 -59.82 127.98 61.11
N GLU A 3 -59.06 127.24 61.91
CA GLU A 3 -59.33 126.64 63.21
C GLU A 3 -57.95 126.35 63.84
N ASN A 4 -57.68 126.92 65.01
CA ASN A 4 -56.79 126.31 65.99
C ASN A 4 -57.51 125.06 66.53
N GLY A 5 -57.68 124.06 65.68
CA GLY A 5 -58.00 122.71 66.12
C GLY A 5 -56.75 122.22 66.82
N THR A 6 -56.82 122.12 68.15
CA THR A 6 -55.86 121.39 68.96
C THR A 6 -55.60 120.07 68.26
N ILE A 7 -54.47 119.96 67.55
CA ILE A 7 -53.90 118.68 67.17
C ILE A 7 -53.51 118.10 68.51
N THR A 8 -54.45 117.41 69.15
CA THR A 8 -54.16 116.71 70.38
C THR A 8 -52.96 115.82 70.10
N PRO A 9 -52.02 115.65 71.04
CA PRO A 9 -50.90 114.73 70.85
C PRO A 9 -51.38 113.34 70.39
N GLU A 10 -52.64 112.99 70.67
CA GLU A 10 -53.33 111.81 70.16
C GLU A 10 -53.54 111.79 68.63
N THR A 11 -53.87 112.91 67.98
CA THR A 11 -54.04 112.98 66.50
C THR A 11 -52.72 112.90 65.76
N GLN A 12 -51.67 113.58 66.26
CA GLN A 12 -50.30 113.44 65.74
C GLN A 12 -49.75 112.02 65.96
N ASN A 13 -49.99 111.43 67.14
CA ASN A 13 -49.63 110.04 67.37
C ASN A 13 -50.38 109.11 66.40
N LYS A 14 -51.66 109.36 66.08
CA LYS A 14 -52.40 108.58 65.09
C LYS A 14 -51.79 108.66 63.69
N GLU A 15 -51.48 109.85 63.19
CA GLU A 15 -50.84 110.02 61.87
C GLU A 15 -49.44 109.38 61.81
N LEU A 16 -48.66 109.48 62.89
CA LEU A 16 -47.36 108.81 62.99
C LEU A 16 -47.51 107.29 63.04
N THR A 17 -48.52 106.77 63.74
CA THR A 17 -48.80 105.32 63.77
C THR A 17 -49.27 104.79 62.43
N GLU A 18 -50.03 105.59 61.65
CA GLU A 18 -50.49 105.21 60.32
C GLU A 18 -49.34 105.18 59.31
N LYS A 19 -48.45 106.19 59.31
CA LYS A 19 -47.22 106.18 58.51
C LYS A 19 -46.28 105.04 58.90
N LEU A 20 -46.17 104.76 60.20
CA LEU A 20 -45.41 103.60 60.68
C LEU A 20 -46.01 102.31 60.13
N ALA A 21 -47.35 102.19 60.11
CA ALA A 21 -48.04 101.03 59.54
C ALA A 21 -47.80 100.88 58.03
N GLU A 22 -47.92 101.97 57.26
CA GLU A 22 -47.65 101.96 55.81
C GLU A 22 -46.19 101.59 55.49
N GLU A 23 -45.22 102.13 56.23
CA GLU A 23 -43.80 101.77 56.06
C GLU A 23 -43.53 100.31 56.47
N THR A 24 -44.20 99.81 57.52
CA THR A 24 -44.11 98.39 57.87
C THR A 24 -44.71 97.48 56.79
N GLU A 25 -45.79 97.90 56.13
CA GLU A 25 -46.40 97.16 55.02
C GLU A 25 -45.49 97.16 53.79
N ARG A 26 -44.89 98.30 53.43
CA ARG A 26 -43.89 98.38 52.34
C ARG A 26 -42.67 97.51 52.61
N LEU A 27 -42.15 97.54 53.85
CA LEU A 27 -41.04 96.68 54.25
C LEU A 27 -41.40 95.21 54.15
N LEU A 28 -42.62 94.82 54.54
CA LEU A 28 -43.09 93.44 54.46
C LEU A 28 -43.20 92.96 53.00
N ILE A 29 -43.70 93.80 52.10
CA ILE A 29 -43.75 93.51 50.65
C ILE A 29 -42.34 93.36 50.08
N LEU A 30 -41.43 94.27 50.45
CA LEU A 30 -40.04 94.23 50.01
C LEU A 30 -39.31 92.97 50.51
N MET A 31 -39.52 92.60 51.78
CA MET A 31 -39.00 91.34 52.34
C MET A 31 -39.53 90.14 51.57
N GLY A 32 -40.84 90.08 51.28
CA GLY A 32 -41.42 89.01 50.48
C GLY A 32 -40.86 88.93 49.05
N ALA A 33 -40.52 90.07 48.44
CA ALA A 33 -39.85 90.12 47.15
C ALA A 33 -38.40 89.62 47.22
N TYR A 34 -37.63 90.01 48.26
CA TYR A 34 -36.27 89.50 48.49
C TYR A 34 -36.25 88.01 48.78
N GLU A 35 -37.19 87.49 49.59
CA GLU A 35 -37.30 86.05 49.82
C GLU A 35 -37.62 85.28 48.53
N LYS A 36 -38.45 85.85 47.64
CA LYS A 36 -38.71 85.26 46.34
C LYS A 36 -37.46 85.25 45.47
N GLN A 37 -36.75 86.38 45.42
CA GLN A 37 -35.48 86.49 44.68
C GLN A 37 -34.42 85.52 45.22
N GLU A 38 -34.33 85.35 46.54
CA GLU A 38 -33.41 84.40 47.16
C GLU A 38 -33.73 82.96 46.76
N ARG A 39 -35.02 82.57 46.74
CA ARG A 39 -35.43 81.25 46.25
C ARG A 39 -35.08 81.03 44.78
N GLU A 40 -35.30 82.03 43.92
CA GLU A 40 -34.91 81.98 42.51
C GLU A 40 -33.39 81.88 42.33
N LEU A 41 -32.60 82.63 43.11
CA LEU A 41 -31.15 82.55 43.13
C LEU A 41 -30.65 81.18 43.57
N VAL A 42 -31.29 80.55 44.55
CA VAL A 42 -30.95 79.18 44.97
C VAL A 42 -31.28 78.17 43.87
N SER A 43 -32.44 78.31 43.21
CA SER A 43 -32.81 77.41 42.12
C SER A 43 -31.88 77.50 40.92
N THR A 44 -31.49 78.71 40.52
CA THR A 44 -30.56 78.94 39.40
C THR A 44 -29.14 78.49 39.74
N LYS A 45 -28.69 78.64 41.00
CA LYS A 45 -27.42 78.06 41.45
C LYS A 45 -27.43 76.53 41.36
N ALA A 46 -28.52 75.89 41.78
CA ALA A 46 -28.65 74.44 41.66
C ALA A 46 -28.64 73.99 40.18
N GLU A 47 -29.29 74.75 39.29
CA GLU A 47 -29.25 74.49 37.86
C GLU A 47 -27.83 74.65 37.28
N ILE A 48 -27.11 75.71 37.67
CA ILE A 48 -25.71 75.92 37.29
C ILE A 48 -24.83 74.75 37.76
N GLU A 49 -24.98 74.29 39.01
CA GLU A 49 -24.21 73.14 39.52
C GLU A 49 -24.48 71.84 38.74
N VAL A 50 -25.72 71.63 38.27
CA VAL A 50 -26.04 70.49 37.42
C VAL A 50 -25.40 70.64 36.03
N LEU A 51 -25.50 71.82 35.43
CA LEU A 51 -24.89 72.11 34.12
C LEU A 51 -23.37 72.00 34.15
N GLU A 52 -22.71 72.45 35.22
CA GLU A 52 -21.27 72.30 35.40
C GLU A 52 -20.85 70.83 35.45
N LYS A 53 -21.62 69.97 36.14
CA LYS A 53 -21.37 68.52 36.15
C LYS A 53 -21.56 67.91 34.77
N GLU A 54 -22.63 68.26 34.07
CA GLU A 54 -22.86 67.79 32.70
C GLU A 54 -21.76 68.24 31.72
N ILE A 55 -21.21 69.45 31.89
CA ILE A 55 -20.09 69.92 31.06
C ILE A 55 -18.86 69.06 31.30
N VAL A 56 -18.52 68.77 32.57
CA VAL A 56 -17.38 67.92 32.91
C VAL A 56 -17.57 66.50 32.36
N GLU A 57 -18.76 65.92 32.50
CA GLU A 57 -19.06 64.60 31.93
C GLU A 57 -18.88 64.59 30.40
N ARG A 58 -19.37 65.62 29.70
CA ARG A 58 -19.19 65.74 28.26
C ARG A 58 -17.74 65.99 27.84
N GLU A 59 -16.96 66.69 28.65
CA GLU A 59 -15.51 66.85 28.41
C GLU A 59 -14.78 65.52 28.54
N ILE A 60 -15.08 64.72 29.57
CA ILE A 60 -14.51 63.37 29.73
C ILE A 60 -14.90 62.47 28.56
N GLU A 61 -16.16 62.48 28.15
CA GLU A 61 -16.62 61.71 26.98
C GLU A 61 -15.88 62.14 25.72
N LYS A 62 -15.73 63.45 25.51
CA LYS A 62 -15.01 63.99 24.35
C LYS A 62 -13.53 63.56 24.36
N GLU A 63 -12.83 63.68 25.48
CA GLU A 63 -11.44 63.22 25.62
C GLU A 63 -11.31 61.71 25.37
N SER A 64 -12.26 60.92 25.86
CA SER A 64 -12.28 59.46 25.63
C SER A 64 -12.44 59.12 24.14
N LEU A 65 -13.31 59.85 23.43
CA LEU A 65 -13.53 59.67 22.00
C LEU A 65 -12.33 60.15 21.18
N GLU A 66 -11.69 61.26 21.57
CA GLU A 66 -10.47 61.74 20.95
C GLU A 66 -9.33 60.73 21.10
N SER A 67 -9.15 60.13 22.29
CA SER A 67 -8.18 59.04 22.50
C SER A 67 -8.45 57.87 21.54
N LEU A 68 -9.69 57.37 21.49
CA LEU A 68 -10.06 56.28 20.58
C LEU A 68 -9.85 56.62 19.10
N LEU A 69 -10.06 57.88 18.72
CA LEU A 69 -9.83 58.33 17.36
C LEU A 69 -8.33 58.32 17.03
N THR A 70 -7.48 58.81 17.94
CA THR A 70 -6.01 58.76 17.73
C THR A 70 -5.47 57.34 17.65
N GLU A 71 -6.00 56.41 18.46
CA GLU A 71 -5.67 54.99 18.39
C GLU A 71 -6.07 54.37 17.05
N LYS A 72 -7.29 54.68 16.57
CA LYS A 72 -7.76 54.23 15.26
C LYS A 72 -6.90 54.78 14.13
N ASP A 73 -6.51 56.05 14.18
CA ASP A 73 -5.63 56.65 13.18
C ASP A 73 -4.24 56.01 13.18
N ALA A 74 -3.69 55.69 14.36
CA ALA A 74 -2.44 54.94 14.45
C ALA A 74 -2.57 53.54 13.85
N ARG A 75 -3.67 52.83 14.16
CA ARG A 75 -3.95 51.51 13.61
C ARG A 75 -4.15 51.52 12.10
N ILE A 76 -4.82 52.53 11.56
CA ILE A 76 -4.99 52.71 10.10
C ILE A 76 -3.63 52.91 9.44
N ARG A 77 -2.78 53.80 9.97
CA ARG A 77 -1.42 54.01 9.45
C ARG A 77 -0.59 52.73 9.47
N ASP A 78 -0.67 51.93 10.53
CA ASP A 78 0.04 50.65 10.60
C ASP A 78 -0.46 49.65 9.56
N LEU A 79 -1.77 49.61 9.30
CA LEU A 79 -2.35 48.75 8.26
C LEU A 79 -1.95 49.22 6.86
N GLU A 80 -1.93 50.53 6.59
CA GLU A 80 -1.44 51.09 5.32
C GLU A 80 0.05 50.76 5.09
N MET A 81 0.85 50.85 6.15
CA MET A 81 2.27 50.46 6.10
C MET A 81 2.45 48.95 5.87
N LYS A 82 1.60 48.11 6.46
CA LYS A 82 1.62 46.65 6.21
C LYS A 82 1.17 46.34 4.77
N ALA A 83 0.09 46.97 4.31
CA ALA A 83 -0.45 46.79 2.96
C ALA A 83 0.54 47.24 1.88
N SER A 84 1.23 48.35 2.09
CA SER A 84 2.28 48.81 1.16
C SER A 84 3.51 47.90 1.16
N LYS A 85 3.91 47.36 2.32
CA LYS A 85 4.99 46.35 2.40
C LYS A 85 4.61 45.06 1.68
N SER A 86 3.40 44.54 1.92
CA SER A 86 2.93 43.33 1.24
C SER A 86 2.72 43.56 -0.25
N GLY A 87 2.24 44.75 -0.66
CA GLY A 87 2.13 45.12 -2.07
C GLY A 87 3.47 45.06 -2.80
N LYS A 88 4.52 45.64 -2.20
CA LYS A 88 5.89 45.55 -2.74
C LYS A 88 6.45 44.13 -2.75
N GLN A 89 6.12 43.32 -1.75
CA GLN A 89 6.50 41.90 -1.74
C GLN A 89 5.84 41.15 -2.89
N VAL A 90 4.54 41.39 -3.14
CA VAL A 90 3.82 40.81 -4.27
C VAL A 90 4.45 41.24 -5.59
N GLU A 91 4.74 42.53 -5.78
CA GLU A 91 5.41 43.05 -6.99
C GLU A 91 6.77 42.40 -7.25
N HIS A 92 7.51 42.02 -6.21
CA HIS A 92 8.79 41.34 -6.36
C HIS A 92 8.65 39.84 -6.63
N LEU A 93 7.69 39.17 -5.97
CA LEU A 93 7.46 37.73 -6.09
C LEU A 93 6.72 37.35 -7.38
N GLU A 94 5.86 38.22 -7.91
CA GLU A 94 5.11 37.99 -9.14
C GLU A 94 6.00 37.65 -10.35
N PRO A 95 7.08 38.39 -10.67
CA PRO A 95 7.97 38.02 -11.77
C PRO A 95 8.79 36.75 -11.50
N GLU A 96 9.09 36.43 -10.24
CA GLU A 96 9.76 35.18 -9.89
C GLU A 96 8.84 33.97 -10.08
N LEU A 97 7.57 34.11 -9.69
CA LEU A 97 6.53 33.12 -9.92
C LEU A 97 6.33 32.90 -11.43
N GLN A 98 6.20 33.96 -12.23
CA GLN A 98 6.10 33.85 -13.69
C GLN A 98 7.30 33.09 -14.29
N LYS A 99 8.53 33.43 -13.87
CA LYS A 99 9.73 32.69 -14.33
C LYS A 99 9.71 31.22 -13.92
N MET A 100 9.20 30.90 -12.73
CA MET A 100 9.05 29.52 -12.29
C MET A 100 7.96 28.79 -13.08
N GLU A 101 6.81 29.40 -13.31
CA GLU A 101 5.74 28.87 -14.17
C GLU A 101 6.25 28.59 -15.58
N GLU A 102 7.04 29.49 -16.17
CA GLU A 102 7.66 29.26 -17.47
C GLU A 102 8.65 28.07 -17.45
N LYS A 103 9.44 27.91 -16.37
CA LYS A 103 10.33 26.75 -16.22
C LYS A 103 9.52 25.46 -16.12
N PHE A 104 8.46 25.46 -15.32
CA PHE A 104 7.55 24.32 -15.19
C PHE A 104 6.86 23.99 -16.51
N ALA A 105 6.44 24.99 -17.29
CA ALA A 105 5.88 24.77 -18.63
C ALA A 105 6.92 24.13 -19.58
N ARG A 106 8.16 24.65 -19.60
CA ARG A 106 9.24 24.07 -20.41
C ARG A 106 9.58 22.63 -19.98
N GLU A 107 9.59 22.36 -18.68
CA GLU A 107 9.84 21.01 -18.16
C GLU A 107 8.69 20.06 -18.46
N LYS A 108 7.44 20.53 -18.38
CA LYS A 108 6.26 19.78 -18.79
C LYS A 108 6.33 19.41 -20.28
N ASP A 109 6.71 20.35 -21.15
CA ASP A 109 6.87 20.09 -22.58
C ASP A 109 8.02 19.11 -22.86
N ARG A 110 9.13 19.22 -22.12
CA ARG A 110 10.26 18.26 -22.21
C ARG A 110 9.84 16.87 -21.78
N LEU A 111 9.14 16.75 -20.65
CA LEU A 111 8.61 15.49 -20.15
C LEU A 111 7.63 14.89 -21.17
N GLY A 112 6.71 15.69 -21.71
CA GLY A 112 5.81 15.26 -22.77
C GLY A 112 6.53 14.64 -23.96
N LYS A 113 7.62 15.27 -24.44
CA LYS A 113 8.45 14.70 -25.51
C LYS A 113 9.14 13.39 -25.12
N VAL A 114 9.67 13.31 -23.91
CA VAL A 114 10.31 12.06 -23.41
C VAL A 114 9.28 10.94 -23.32
N PHE A 115 8.06 11.24 -22.86
CA PHE A 115 6.96 10.27 -22.84
C PHE A 115 6.58 9.83 -24.25
N SER A 116 6.44 10.73 -25.22
CA SER A 116 6.16 10.35 -26.61
C SER A 116 7.26 9.46 -27.19
N ILE A 117 8.54 9.77 -26.94
CA ILE A 117 9.67 8.92 -27.37
C ILE A 117 9.61 7.55 -26.67
N ALA A 118 9.28 7.52 -25.39
CA ALA A 118 9.15 6.26 -24.65
C ALA A 118 7.99 5.39 -25.19
N GLU A 119 6.86 6.01 -25.55
CA GLU A 119 5.73 5.33 -26.19
C GLU A 119 6.11 4.80 -27.58
N GLU A 120 6.85 5.56 -28.38
CA GLU A 120 7.38 5.11 -29.67
C GLU A 120 8.33 3.91 -29.49
N LEU A 121 9.28 3.99 -28.55
CA LEU A 121 10.20 2.90 -28.23
C LEU A 121 9.47 1.64 -27.72
N ASP A 122 8.41 1.79 -26.94
CA ASP A 122 7.61 0.68 -26.44
C ASP A 122 6.80 0.02 -27.58
N ASN A 123 6.30 0.82 -28.52
CA ASN A 123 5.67 0.29 -29.73
C ASN A 123 6.66 -0.46 -30.62
N ASP A 124 7.87 0.08 -30.83
CA ASP A 124 8.93 -0.59 -31.59
C ASP A 124 9.36 -1.90 -30.93
N LEU A 125 9.46 -1.92 -29.59
CA LEU A 125 9.77 -3.14 -28.85
C LEU A 125 8.68 -4.19 -29.03
N ARG A 126 7.39 -3.81 -28.94
CA ARG A 126 6.28 -4.74 -29.22
C ARG A 126 6.35 -5.31 -30.63
N LEU A 127 6.61 -4.46 -31.63
CA LEU A 127 6.77 -4.92 -33.02
C LEU A 127 7.94 -5.90 -33.14
N ALA A 128 9.10 -5.59 -32.57
CA ALA A 128 10.27 -6.48 -32.59
C ALA A 128 9.98 -7.83 -31.90
N VAL A 129 9.24 -7.84 -30.79
CA VAL A 129 8.82 -9.09 -30.12
C VAL A 129 7.91 -9.92 -31.02
N VAL A 130 6.93 -9.31 -31.67
CA VAL A 130 6.05 -10.01 -32.61
C VAL A 130 6.83 -10.55 -33.81
N GLU A 131 7.77 -9.78 -34.37
CA GLU A 131 8.64 -10.23 -35.45
C GLU A 131 9.49 -11.44 -35.02
N LEU A 132 10.08 -11.41 -33.82
CA LEU A 132 10.82 -12.55 -33.28
C LEU A 132 9.92 -13.79 -33.09
N GLN A 133 8.71 -13.61 -32.57
CA GLN A 133 7.75 -14.71 -32.43
C GLN A 133 7.38 -15.31 -33.79
N THR A 134 7.07 -14.48 -34.80
CA THR A 134 6.73 -14.96 -36.14
C THR A 134 7.91 -15.71 -36.79
N ARG A 135 9.14 -15.25 -36.53
CA ARG A 135 10.36 -15.91 -36.97
C ARG A 135 10.55 -17.26 -36.28
N ASP A 136 10.33 -17.32 -34.97
CA ASP A 136 10.47 -18.54 -34.18
C ASP A 136 9.37 -19.57 -34.54
N GLU A 137 8.13 -19.13 -34.78
CA GLU A 137 7.05 -19.94 -35.35
C GLU A 137 7.43 -20.53 -36.71
N TRP A 138 8.00 -19.70 -37.60
CA TRP A 138 8.50 -20.17 -38.87
C TRP A 138 9.61 -21.22 -38.69
N TYR A 139 10.59 -20.99 -37.82
CA TYR A 139 11.64 -21.96 -37.52
C TYR A 139 11.09 -23.28 -36.98
N MET A 140 10.13 -23.25 -36.06
CA MET A 140 9.48 -24.46 -35.53
C MET A 140 8.76 -25.24 -36.65
N SER A 141 7.99 -24.54 -37.49
CA SER A 141 7.31 -25.15 -38.64
C SER A 141 8.29 -25.74 -39.67
N HIS A 142 9.47 -25.14 -39.80
CA HIS A 142 10.50 -25.63 -40.71
C HIS A 142 11.26 -26.82 -40.13
N MET A 143 11.54 -26.81 -38.83
CA MET A 143 12.20 -27.93 -38.14
C MET A 143 11.30 -29.17 -38.06
N SER A 144 9.98 -29.00 -37.94
CA SER A 144 9.06 -30.14 -37.95
C SER A 144 9.10 -30.91 -39.28
N LEU A 145 9.36 -30.24 -40.42
CA LEU A 145 9.55 -30.92 -41.71
C LEU A 145 10.78 -31.84 -41.70
N PHE A 146 11.88 -31.43 -41.05
CA PHE A 146 13.07 -32.26 -40.92
C PHE A 146 12.84 -33.44 -39.98
N GLU A 147 12.11 -33.24 -38.89
CA GLU A 147 11.69 -34.34 -38.01
C GLU A 147 10.82 -35.34 -38.76
N ASP A 148 9.86 -34.87 -39.55
CA ASP A 148 8.97 -35.72 -40.33
C ASP A 148 9.72 -36.46 -41.45
N LEU A 149 10.68 -35.81 -42.11
CA LEU A 149 11.59 -36.46 -43.05
C LEU A 149 12.42 -37.54 -42.34
N ASN A 150 12.97 -37.26 -41.16
CA ASN A 150 13.72 -38.23 -40.39
C ASN A 150 12.85 -39.43 -40.00
N LYS A 151 11.61 -39.20 -39.56
CA LYS A 151 10.63 -40.28 -39.30
C LYS A 151 10.34 -41.08 -40.58
N ALA A 152 10.18 -40.44 -41.73
CA ALA A 152 9.95 -41.13 -43.01
C ALA A 152 11.17 -41.97 -43.44
N ILE A 153 12.37 -41.45 -43.25
CA ILE A 153 13.63 -42.17 -43.51
C ILE A 153 13.74 -43.40 -42.60
N LYS A 154 13.47 -43.26 -41.30
CA LYS A 154 13.46 -44.40 -40.36
C LYS A 154 12.45 -45.47 -40.75
N ARG A 155 11.20 -45.09 -41.04
CA ARG A 155 10.18 -46.02 -41.56
C ARG A 155 10.64 -46.73 -42.83
N ARG A 156 11.35 -46.03 -43.72
CA ARG A 156 11.93 -46.65 -44.92
C ARG A 156 13.00 -47.68 -44.59
N TYR A 157 13.89 -47.39 -43.64
CA TYR A 157 14.89 -48.36 -43.19
C TYR A 157 14.24 -49.59 -42.57
N GLU A 158 13.25 -49.42 -41.69
CA GLU A 158 12.48 -50.52 -41.08
C GLU A 158 11.81 -51.39 -42.16
N MET A 159 11.20 -50.79 -43.19
CA MET A 159 10.64 -51.54 -44.32
C MET A 159 11.70 -52.30 -45.12
N ILE A 160 12.89 -51.72 -45.32
CA ILE A 160 13.99 -52.38 -46.03
C ILE A 160 14.54 -53.54 -45.20
N GLU A 161 14.70 -53.36 -43.89
CA GLU A 161 15.14 -54.41 -42.97
C GLU A 161 14.13 -55.55 -42.95
N ALA A 162 12.83 -55.26 -42.81
CA ALA A 162 11.78 -56.25 -42.89
C ALA A 162 11.76 -56.99 -44.24
N ALA A 163 11.95 -56.26 -45.35
CA ALA A 163 12.03 -56.87 -46.68
C ALA A 163 13.29 -57.74 -46.85
N ALA A 164 14.43 -57.32 -46.31
CA ALA A 164 15.69 -58.07 -46.34
C ALA A 164 15.63 -59.31 -45.44
N GLU A 165 14.99 -59.23 -44.28
CA GLU A 165 14.71 -60.37 -43.42
C GLU A 165 13.73 -61.34 -44.07
N ALA A 166 12.66 -60.85 -44.69
CA ALA A 166 11.73 -61.67 -45.47
C ALA A 166 12.44 -62.33 -46.67
N GLU A 167 13.34 -61.62 -47.35
CA GLU A 167 14.17 -62.22 -48.41
C GLU A 167 15.07 -63.30 -47.83
N ARG A 168 15.79 -63.04 -46.73
CA ARG A 168 16.65 -64.01 -46.08
C ARG A 168 15.86 -65.24 -45.64
N GLN A 169 14.71 -65.05 -45.02
CA GLN A 169 13.78 -66.13 -44.65
C GLN A 169 13.28 -66.88 -45.88
N SER A 170 12.96 -66.20 -46.98
CA SER A 170 12.55 -66.82 -48.23
C SER A 170 13.68 -67.61 -48.90
N GLN A 171 14.93 -67.14 -48.81
CA GLN A 171 16.11 -67.84 -49.30
C GLN A 171 16.43 -69.06 -48.43
N HIS A 172 16.32 -68.93 -47.10
CA HIS A 172 16.46 -70.07 -46.18
C HIS A 172 15.36 -71.11 -46.42
N MET A 173 14.10 -70.69 -46.61
CA MET A 173 13.00 -71.58 -46.99
C MET A 173 13.21 -72.18 -48.38
N GLY A 174 13.74 -71.42 -49.33
CA GLY A 174 14.11 -71.90 -50.67
C GLY A 174 15.20 -72.96 -50.63
N ARG A 175 16.24 -72.77 -49.82
CA ARG A 175 17.30 -73.77 -49.58
C ARG A 175 16.76 -75.02 -48.91
N ALA A 176 15.90 -74.88 -47.90
CA ALA A 176 15.24 -76.01 -47.26
C ALA A 176 14.33 -76.79 -48.24
N ILE A 177 13.69 -76.10 -49.19
CA ILE A 177 12.90 -76.75 -50.24
C ILE A 177 13.81 -77.47 -51.24
N THR A 178 14.93 -76.87 -51.66
CA THR A 178 15.87 -77.53 -52.58
C THR A 178 16.53 -78.73 -51.92
N GLU A 179 16.93 -78.63 -50.65
CA GLU A 179 17.48 -79.76 -49.89
C GLU A 179 16.46 -80.90 -49.79
N ARG A 180 15.19 -80.63 -49.48
CA ARG A 180 14.14 -81.67 -49.51
C ARG A 180 13.90 -82.26 -50.90
N MET A 181 14.03 -81.45 -51.95
CA MET A 181 13.86 -81.91 -53.32
C MET A 181 15.04 -82.79 -53.76
N ASP A 182 16.26 -82.40 -53.39
CA ASP A 182 17.46 -83.20 -53.58
C ASP A 182 17.41 -84.48 -52.75
N GLU A 183 16.95 -84.43 -51.49
CA GLU A 183 16.67 -85.61 -50.65
C GLU A 183 15.62 -86.52 -51.30
N MET A 184 14.54 -85.98 -51.88
CA MET A 184 13.55 -86.80 -52.60
C MET A 184 14.10 -87.39 -53.90
N VAL A 185 14.97 -86.66 -54.61
CA VAL A 185 15.64 -87.15 -55.83
C VAL A 185 16.66 -88.21 -55.47
N GLU A 186 17.43 -88.03 -54.40
CA GLU A 186 18.34 -89.03 -53.84
C GLU A 186 17.58 -90.24 -53.31
N ALA A 187 16.46 -90.06 -52.61
CA ALA A 187 15.60 -91.16 -52.17
C ALA A 187 15.03 -91.92 -53.36
N ARG A 188 14.63 -91.23 -54.44
CA ARG A 188 14.15 -91.86 -55.68
C ARG A 188 15.28 -92.53 -56.48
N ALA A 189 16.47 -91.97 -56.48
CA ALA A 189 17.66 -92.59 -57.06
C ALA A 189 18.07 -93.82 -56.26
N ALA A 190 18.01 -93.73 -54.93
CA ALA A 190 18.20 -94.84 -54.02
C ALA A 190 17.14 -95.91 -54.27
N GLU A 191 15.86 -95.56 -54.45
CA GLU A 191 14.79 -96.48 -54.81
C GLU A 191 15.00 -97.13 -56.18
N MET A 192 15.58 -96.41 -57.15
CA MET A 192 15.98 -96.95 -58.46
C MET A 192 17.17 -97.93 -58.34
N THR A 193 18.13 -97.67 -57.44
CA THR A 193 19.22 -98.61 -57.11
C THR A 193 18.78 -99.78 -56.22
N LEU A 194 17.76 -99.57 -55.38
CA LEU A 194 17.14 -100.58 -54.52
C LEU A 194 16.25 -101.51 -55.35
N SER A 195 15.62 -101.00 -56.42
CA SER A 195 14.90 -101.80 -57.41
C SER A 195 15.82 -102.71 -58.25
N GLU A 196 17.11 -102.42 -58.36
CA GLU A 196 18.13 -103.32 -58.93
C GLU A 196 18.73 -104.29 -57.87
N ALA A 197 18.34 -104.16 -56.60
CA ALA A 197 18.84 -104.97 -55.48
C ALA A 197 17.72 -105.50 -54.56
N SER A 198 16.47 -105.62 -55.05
CA SER A 198 15.37 -106.24 -54.30
C SER A 198 15.25 -107.73 -54.62
N GLY A 199 16.14 -108.51 -54.03
CA GLY A 199 15.93 -109.92 -53.76
C GLY A 199 16.15 -110.16 -52.28
N ILE A 200 15.07 -110.56 -51.59
CA ILE A 200 15.00 -111.16 -50.24
C ILE A 200 14.53 -110.21 -49.10
N ASP A 201 13.22 -110.34 -48.83
CA ASP A 201 12.42 -110.33 -47.58
C ASP A 201 12.74 -109.37 -46.42
N GLU A 202 11.79 -108.51 -45.98
CA GLU A 202 10.58 -108.78 -45.14
C GLU A 202 10.99 -109.06 -43.66
N VAL A 203 10.63 -108.31 -42.61
CA VAL A 203 9.30 -108.02 -42.01
C VAL A 203 9.50 -107.06 -40.79
N THR A 204 8.71 -105.98 -40.70
CA THR A 204 8.05 -105.25 -39.56
C THR A 204 8.75 -105.09 -38.17
N SER A 205 8.57 -104.07 -37.31
CA SER A 205 7.43 -103.19 -36.96
C SER A 205 7.88 -101.99 -36.09
N GLU A 206 7.19 -100.85 -36.24
CA GLU A 206 6.56 -99.97 -35.22
C GLU A 206 7.30 -99.09 -34.16
N GLU A 207 6.78 -97.84 -34.08
CA GLU A 207 6.57 -96.91 -32.93
C GLU A 207 7.57 -95.76 -32.54
N ASN A 208 7.19 -94.52 -32.93
CA ASN A 208 7.04 -93.20 -32.24
C ASN A 208 7.49 -92.99 -30.75
N PRO A 209 7.49 -91.76 -30.15
CA PRO A 209 7.52 -90.36 -30.66
C PRO A 209 8.42 -89.36 -29.82
N SER A 210 8.41 -88.06 -30.20
CA SER A 210 8.36 -86.79 -29.40
C SER A 210 9.14 -86.65 -28.06
N ALA A 211 9.85 -85.56 -27.72
CA ALA A 211 9.29 -84.25 -27.32
C ALA A 211 10.44 -83.29 -26.88
N VAL A 212 10.44 -82.00 -27.26
CA VAL A 212 9.98 -80.78 -26.53
C VAL A 212 10.82 -80.43 -25.28
N GLU A 213 11.37 -79.20 -25.22
CA GLU A 213 10.99 -78.15 -24.25
C GLU A 213 11.97 -76.96 -24.20
N GLU A 214 11.35 -75.79 -24.26
CA GLU A 214 11.82 -74.46 -23.93
C GLU A 214 11.84 -74.25 -22.40
N SER A 215 12.28 -73.04 -22.03
CA SER A 215 11.94 -72.28 -20.82
C SER A 215 13.02 -72.19 -19.74
N SER A 216 13.38 -70.95 -19.41
CA SER A 216 12.99 -70.34 -18.14
C SER A 216 13.42 -68.86 -18.13
N ASP A 217 12.41 -67.99 -18.21
CA ASP A 217 12.39 -66.67 -17.58
C ASP A 217 12.19 -66.83 -16.07
N GLY A 218 12.48 -65.81 -15.26
CA GLY A 218 12.29 -65.86 -13.80
C GLY A 218 12.76 -64.63 -13.04
N SER A 219 11.87 -63.63 -12.96
CA SER A 219 11.82 -62.49 -12.04
C SER A 219 11.48 -62.91 -10.60
N ASP A 220 11.82 -62.07 -9.60
CA ASP A 220 11.22 -61.99 -8.24
C ASP A 220 11.59 -60.62 -7.65
N ASP A 221 10.72 -59.60 -7.57
CA ASP A 221 9.57 -59.36 -6.70
C ASP A 221 9.91 -59.05 -5.22
N SER A 222 9.76 -57.77 -4.86
CA SER A 222 9.73 -57.25 -3.48
C SER A 222 8.97 -55.91 -3.50
N GLU A 223 7.66 -56.01 -3.74
CA GLU A 223 6.74 -54.87 -3.94
C GLU A 223 6.44 -53.98 -2.71
N ASP A 224 7.19 -54.07 -1.59
CA ASP A 224 6.93 -53.31 -0.35
C ASP A 224 8.08 -52.40 0.12
N GLU A 225 9.14 -52.25 -0.67
CA GLU A 225 10.31 -51.46 -0.26
C GLU A 225 10.14 -49.96 -0.57
N TRP A 226 10.12 -49.14 0.48
CA TRP A 226 10.11 -47.68 0.35
C TRP A 226 11.40 -47.20 -0.30
N ASN A 227 11.28 -46.36 -1.33
CA ASN A 227 12.44 -45.88 -2.09
C ASN A 227 12.70 -44.40 -1.82
N TRP A 228 13.97 -44.00 -1.77
CA TRP A 228 14.38 -42.59 -1.69
C TRP A 228 15.77 -42.42 -2.30
N SER A 229 16.11 -41.18 -2.68
CA SER A 229 17.49 -40.86 -3.08
C SER A 229 18.35 -40.64 -1.84
N GLU A 230 19.30 -41.55 -1.62
CA GLU A 230 20.21 -41.56 -0.48
C GLU A 230 20.97 -40.23 -0.30
N SER A 231 21.44 -39.64 -1.40
CA SER A 231 22.16 -38.35 -1.40
C SER A 231 21.30 -37.17 -0.93
N VAL A 232 19.99 -37.22 -1.18
CA VAL A 232 19.06 -36.17 -0.76
C VAL A 232 18.67 -36.39 0.70
N LEU A 233 18.48 -37.64 1.13
CA LEU A 233 18.24 -37.97 2.53
C LEU A 233 19.39 -37.48 3.41
N THR A 234 20.64 -37.82 3.06
CA THR A 234 21.83 -37.38 3.82
C THR A 234 21.96 -35.86 3.80
N GLY A 235 21.76 -35.22 2.65
CA GLY A 235 21.85 -33.76 2.53
C GLY A 235 20.80 -33.01 3.36
N VAL A 236 19.59 -33.54 3.46
CA VAL A 236 18.51 -32.98 4.30
C VAL A 236 18.79 -33.19 5.78
N MET A 237 19.29 -34.37 6.17
CA MET A 237 19.67 -34.66 7.56
C MET A 237 20.82 -33.77 8.04
N GLU A 238 21.88 -33.60 7.23
CA GLU A 238 23.01 -32.73 7.55
C GLU A 238 22.60 -31.26 7.68
N LYS A 239 21.73 -30.79 6.77
CA LYS A 239 21.26 -29.40 6.79
C LYS A 239 20.42 -29.07 8.02
N ASN A 240 19.66 -30.04 8.52
CA ASN A 240 18.74 -29.86 9.65
C ASN A 240 19.26 -30.46 10.98
N GLY A 241 20.49 -30.99 11.00
CA GLY A 241 21.13 -31.49 12.22
C GLY A 241 20.51 -32.77 12.79
N ILE A 242 19.85 -33.58 11.95
CA ILE A 242 19.14 -34.79 12.36
C ILE A 242 20.15 -35.94 12.49
N THR A 243 20.24 -36.53 13.69
CA THR A 243 21.18 -37.63 13.99
C THR A 243 20.54 -39.01 13.90
N ASP A 244 19.24 -39.13 14.14
CA ASP A 244 18.51 -40.40 14.07
C ASP A 244 17.89 -40.59 12.68
N ARG A 245 18.59 -41.36 11.85
CA ARG A 245 18.20 -41.66 10.47
C ARG A 245 16.91 -42.45 10.41
N ASP A 246 16.79 -43.51 11.21
CA ASP A 246 15.70 -44.47 11.08
C ASP A 246 14.40 -43.87 11.62
N ALA A 247 14.47 -43.13 12.74
CA ALA A 247 13.33 -42.37 13.25
C ALA A 247 12.87 -41.29 12.27
N PHE A 248 13.81 -40.63 11.59
CA PHE A 248 13.49 -39.62 10.58
C PHE A 248 12.82 -40.23 9.33
N VAL A 249 13.30 -41.37 8.84
CA VAL A 249 12.71 -42.07 7.68
C VAL A 249 11.30 -42.55 8.01
N GLU A 250 11.05 -43.08 9.22
CA GLU A 250 9.69 -43.44 9.66
C GLU A 250 8.75 -42.23 9.72
N PHE A 251 9.23 -41.09 10.23
CA PHE A 251 8.46 -39.84 10.25
C PHE A 251 8.15 -39.35 8.83
N ALA A 252 9.13 -39.43 7.93
CA ALA A 252 9.01 -38.98 6.55
C ALA A 252 8.01 -39.81 5.72
N LYS A 253 7.79 -41.10 6.04
CA LYS A 253 6.76 -41.93 5.38
C LYS A 253 5.36 -41.32 5.44
N SER A 254 5.07 -40.49 6.45
CA SER A 254 3.77 -39.81 6.57
C SER A 254 3.63 -38.57 5.68
N TYR A 255 4.71 -38.12 5.05
CA TYR A 255 4.77 -36.94 4.16
C TYR A 255 4.77 -37.31 2.67
N ASP A 256 4.56 -38.58 2.33
CA ASP A 256 4.30 -39.02 0.95
C ASP A 256 2.91 -38.53 0.52
N MET A 257 2.87 -37.39 -0.16
CA MET A 257 1.62 -36.74 -0.56
C MET A 257 1.07 -37.30 -1.87
N ASP A 258 1.90 -37.93 -2.69
CA ASP A 258 1.52 -38.48 -3.99
C ASP A 258 1.29 -40.01 -3.98
N GLY A 259 1.59 -40.66 -2.85
CA GLY A 259 1.26 -42.06 -2.57
C GLY A 259 2.06 -43.06 -3.39
N ASN A 260 3.19 -42.63 -3.98
CA ASN A 260 4.02 -43.46 -4.84
C ASN A 260 5.10 -44.25 -4.07
N ARG A 261 5.15 -44.12 -2.73
CA ARG A 261 6.12 -44.77 -1.84
C ARG A 261 7.57 -44.39 -2.17
N TYR A 262 7.76 -43.22 -2.80
CA TYR A 262 9.05 -42.62 -3.10
C TYR A 262 9.15 -41.23 -2.47
N LEU A 263 10.03 -41.08 -1.47
CA LEU A 263 10.18 -39.81 -0.75
C LEU A 263 11.03 -38.82 -1.56
N LYS A 264 10.40 -37.75 -2.06
CA LYS A 264 11.09 -36.67 -2.79
C LYS A 264 11.82 -35.73 -1.85
N GLY A 265 12.83 -35.03 -2.37
CA GLY A 265 13.59 -34.05 -1.58
C GLY A 265 12.77 -32.91 -0.98
N SER A 266 11.66 -32.52 -1.62
CA SER A 266 10.72 -31.55 -1.06
C SER A 266 9.95 -32.09 0.15
N GLU A 267 9.58 -33.37 0.12
CA GLU A 267 8.84 -34.05 1.20
C GLU A 267 9.76 -34.36 2.37
N LEU A 268 10.97 -34.86 2.10
CA LEU A 268 12.03 -35.01 3.09
C LEU A 268 12.39 -33.66 3.72
N GLY A 269 12.47 -32.59 2.93
CA GLY A 269 12.75 -31.25 3.43
C GLY A 269 11.67 -30.71 4.37
N ALA A 270 10.39 -30.90 4.04
CA ALA A 270 9.27 -30.53 4.91
C ALA A 270 9.26 -31.37 6.20
N ALA A 271 9.39 -32.68 6.06
CA ALA A 271 9.46 -33.60 7.20
C ALA A 271 10.63 -33.26 8.15
N ALA A 272 11.78 -32.83 7.62
CA ALA A 272 12.95 -32.51 8.43
C ALA A 272 12.78 -31.23 9.27
N ILE A 273 12.05 -30.24 8.76
CA ILE A 273 11.73 -29.02 9.50
C ILE A 273 10.82 -29.35 10.69
N ASP A 274 9.79 -30.15 10.45
CA ASP A 274 8.84 -30.55 11.49
C ASP A 274 9.45 -31.51 12.50
N PHE A 275 10.36 -32.39 12.07
CA PHE A 275 11.13 -33.28 12.94
C PHE A 275 12.11 -32.50 13.83
N ALA A 276 12.87 -31.57 13.25
CA ALA A 276 13.79 -30.71 14.02
C ALA A 276 13.06 -29.78 15.00
N ALA A 277 11.84 -29.34 14.67
CA ALA A 277 11.00 -28.56 15.60
C ALA A 277 10.47 -29.40 16.77
N LYS A 278 10.35 -30.72 16.60
CA LYS A 278 9.93 -31.66 17.65
C LYS A 278 11.05 -31.97 18.65
N ASP A 279 12.31 -31.92 18.20
CA ASP A 279 13.50 -32.32 18.96
C ASP A 279 14.15 -31.21 19.81
N ILE A 280 13.49 -30.06 20.00
CA ILE A 280 13.94 -29.04 20.98
C ILE A 280 13.52 -29.48 22.38
N PRO A 281 14.44 -29.84 23.30
CA PRO A 281 14.10 -30.22 24.66
C PRO A 281 13.76 -28.97 25.49
N VAL A 282 12.63 -29.03 26.17
CA VAL A 282 12.20 -28.07 27.19
C VAL A 282 13.09 -28.20 28.43
N GLU A 283 14.11 -27.34 28.60
CA GLU A 283 14.68 -26.97 29.91
C GLU A 283 15.71 -25.84 29.80
N ALA A 284 15.32 -24.62 30.21
CA ALA A 284 16.13 -23.64 30.97
C ALA A 284 15.47 -22.26 30.92
N ALA A 285 14.66 -21.98 31.94
CA ALA A 285 14.20 -20.65 32.29
C ALA A 285 15.35 -19.81 32.86
N VAL A 286 15.51 -18.54 32.44
CA VAL A 286 15.87 -17.41 33.32
C VAL A 286 15.31 -16.09 32.75
N GLU A 287 14.82 -15.25 33.66
CA GLU A 287 14.10 -13.97 33.58
C GLU A 287 14.71 -12.81 32.77
N PRO A 288 13.91 -11.74 32.48
CA PRO A 288 14.36 -10.57 31.71
C PRO A 288 14.98 -9.49 32.61
N VAL A 289 16.17 -9.01 32.26
CA VAL A 289 16.76 -7.77 32.81
C VAL A 289 17.32 -6.90 31.67
N ALA A 290 17.03 -5.61 31.80
CA ALA A 290 17.50 -4.41 31.08
C ALA A 290 19.00 -4.42 30.71
N GLU A 291 19.56 -3.58 29.82
CA GLU A 291 19.26 -2.19 29.49
C GLU A 291 20.07 -1.74 28.23
N THR A 292 19.52 -0.82 27.43
CA THR A 292 20.17 0.21 26.58
C THR A 292 21.23 -0.15 25.52
N VAL A 293 20.95 0.18 24.23
CA VAL A 293 21.72 1.17 23.41
C VAL A 293 20.80 1.82 22.35
N VAL A 294 21.02 3.13 22.21
CA VAL A 294 20.45 4.23 21.41
C VAL A 294 20.56 4.07 19.88
N GLU A 295 19.54 4.45 19.09
CA GLU A 295 19.65 5.51 18.05
C GLU A 295 18.33 5.90 17.31
N ALA A 296 18.09 7.22 17.34
CA ALA A 296 17.57 8.14 16.31
C ALA A 296 16.23 7.90 15.56
N ALA A 297 15.34 8.89 15.75
CA ALA A 297 13.99 9.04 15.19
C ALA A 297 13.92 9.73 13.81
N PRO A 298 12.77 9.64 13.12
CA PRO A 298 12.30 10.70 12.23
C PRO A 298 10.98 11.35 12.69
N GLY A 299 11.02 12.69 12.80
CA GLY A 299 9.97 13.59 12.33
C GLY A 299 8.65 13.69 13.11
N SER A 300 8.62 14.48 14.18
CA SER A 300 7.38 15.01 14.78
C SER A 300 6.86 16.21 13.98
N GLU A 301 5.59 16.17 13.58
CA GLU A 301 4.83 17.31 13.05
C GLU A 301 4.63 18.39 14.15
N PRO A 302 4.66 19.70 13.82
CA PRO A 302 4.47 20.74 14.82
C PRO A 302 2.98 20.92 15.17
N GLU A 303 2.66 20.60 16.41
CA GLU A 303 1.36 20.85 17.06
C GLU A 303 1.17 22.37 17.28
N VAL A 304 0.17 22.95 16.61
CA VAL A 304 -0.20 24.37 16.71
C VAL A 304 -0.94 24.60 18.03
N THR A 305 -0.25 25.13 19.03
CA THR A 305 -0.87 25.61 20.28
C THR A 305 -1.25 27.08 20.15
N TRP A 306 -2.54 27.34 20.16
CA TRP A 306 -3.10 28.69 20.23
C TRP A 306 -2.81 29.28 21.61
N ARG A 307 -1.92 30.28 21.69
CA ARG A 307 -1.77 31.11 22.89
C ARG A 307 -3.01 31.99 23.04
N THR A 308 -3.94 31.58 23.90
CA THR A 308 -4.93 32.48 24.48
C THR A 308 -4.20 33.46 25.39
N SER A 309 -4.05 34.70 24.92
CA SER A 309 -3.61 35.83 25.74
C SER A 309 -4.80 36.24 26.61
N GLY A 310 -4.69 36.07 27.92
CA GLY A 310 -5.76 36.41 28.84
C GLY A 310 -5.45 36.02 30.28
N ASP A 311 -4.44 36.64 30.87
CA ASP A 311 -4.41 36.80 32.33
C ASP A 311 -3.81 38.17 32.68
N THR A 312 -4.70 39.08 33.06
CA THR A 312 -4.38 40.18 33.97
C THR A 312 -5.52 40.29 34.98
N SER A 313 -5.66 39.28 35.84
CA SER A 313 -6.42 39.48 37.07
C SER A 313 -5.53 40.22 38.06
N GLY A 314 -5.75 41.53 38.18
CA GLY A 314 -5.19 42.36 39.24
C GLY A 314 -5.94 42.10 40.53
N ASP A 315 -5.19 41.76 41.58
CA ASP A 315 -5.64 41.83 42.97
C ASP A 315 -4.55 42.54 43.76
N GLN A 316 -4.70 43.86 43.89
CA GLN A 316 -4.16 44.75 44.92
C GLN A 316 -5.01 46.02 44.98
#